data_AF-L8LSL2-F1
#
_entry.id   AF-L8LSL2-F1
#
_cell.length_a   1.000
_cell.length_b   1.000
_cell.length_c   1.000
_cell.angle_alpha   90.00
_cell.angle_beta   90.00
_cell.angle_gamma   90.00
#
_symmetry.space_group_name_H-M   'P 1'
#
loop_
_entity.id
_entity.type
_entity.pdbx_description
1 polymer ?
#
loop_
_entity_poly.entity_id
_entity_poly.type
_entity_poly.pdbx_seq_one_letter_code
_entity_poly.pdbx_strand_id
1 'polypeptide(L)'
;MTVIHQINGWIVKVKFTQPLEPPYHGNFQAFMGELGIIYQPEMRIQMVFWGLETGQTVVEVMRRYQVAIVSYGSPDTSDIEAFREQFTRGLGYCPETLA
;
A
#
# COMPACT_ATOMS: atom_id res chain seq x y z
N MET A 1 1.10 7.95 0.67
CA MET A 1 1.49 6.63 0.14
C MET A 1 0.68 5.57 0.86
N THR A 2 0.31 4.50 0.15
CA THR A 2 -0.30 3.31 0.75
C THR A 2 0.51 2.11 0.31
N VAL A 3 0.85 1.23 1.25
CA VAL A 3 1.60 0.01 0.98
C VAL A 3 0.79 -1.18 1.50
N ILE A 4 0.50 -2.11 0.59
CA ILE A 4 -0.26 -3.33 0.90
C ILE A 4 0.63 -4.52 0.61
N HIS A 5 0.78 -5.41 1.60
CA HIS A 5 1.47 -6.68 1.42
C HIS A 5 0.50 -7.74 0.88
N GLN A 6 0.96 -8.51 -0.10
CA GLN A 6 0.30 -9.70 -0.64
C GLN A 6 1.27 -10.88 -0.67
N ILE A 7 0.76 -12.10 -0.84
CA ILE A 7 1.59 -13.31 -0.98
C ILE A 7 2.63 -13.17 -2.10
N ASN A 8 2.26 -12.49 -3.20
CA ASN A 8 3.09 -12.37 -4.40
C ASN A 8 3.90 -11.07 -4.49
N GLY A 9 3.92 -10.25 -3.43
CA GLY A 9 4.65 -8.99 -3.42
C GLY A 9 3.88 -7.84 -2.80
N TRP A 10 4.28 -6.63 -3.16
CA TRP A 10 3.82 -5.39 -2.52
C TRP A 10 3.08 -4.54 -3.54
N ILE A 11 1.90 -4.04 -3.17
CA ILE A 11 1.19 -3.02 -3.94
C ILE A 11 1.50 -1.66 -3.30
N VAL A 12 2.05 -0.75 -4.10
CA VAL A 12 2.35 0.62 -3.66
C VAL A 12 1.46 1.59 -4.42
N LYS A 13 0.61 2.32 -3.70
CA LYS A 13 -0.15 3.46 -4.23
C LYS A 13 0.54 4.76 -3.81
N VAL A 14 1.02 5.50 -4.80
CA VAL A 14 1.56 6.85 -4.61
C VAL A 14 0.48 7.86 -4.94
N LYS A 15 0.17 8.74 -3.99
CA LYS A 15 -0.82 9.82 -4.14
C LYS A 15 -0.09 11.14 -3.93
N PHE A 16 -0.16 12.01 -4.93
CA PHE A 16 0.39 13.36 -4.85
C PHE A 16 -0.66 14.33 -4.29
N THR A 17 -0.22 15.35 -3.56
CA THR A 17 -1.09 16.40 -3.02
C THR A 17 -1.79 17.19 -4.13
N GLN A 18 -1.13 17.32 -5.28
CA GLN A 18 -1.64 17.98 -6.47
C GLN A 18 -1.41 17.10 -7.69
N PRO A 19 -2.21 17.22 -8.76
CA PRO A 19 -1.94 16.56 -10.02
C PRO A 19 -0.55 16.93 -10.55
N LEU A 20 0.19 15.94 -11.04
CA LEU A 20 1.45 16.19 -11.74
C LEU A 20 1.15 16.79 -13.11
N GLU A 21 2.00 17.73 -13.55
CA GLU A 21 1.97 18.17 -14.95
C GLU A 21 2.28 17.00 -15.89
N PRO A 22 1.79 17.01 -17.14
CA PRO A 22 1.99 15.91 -18.08
C PRO A 22 3.43 15.35 -18.19
N PRO A 23 4.49 16.16 -18.30
CA PRO A 23 5.85 15.62 -18.38
C PRO A 23 6.28 14.90 -17.09
N TYR A 24 5.94 15.43 -15.92
CA TYR A 24 6.28 14.81 -14.64
C TYR A 24 5.45 13.55 -14.37
N HIS A 25 4.19 13.53 -14.83
CA HIS A 25 3.36 12.34 -14.78
C HIS A 25 3.98 11.19 -15.58
N GLY A 26 4.40 11.47 -16.82
CA GLY A 26 5.07 10.48 -17.68
C GLY A 26 6.38 9.99 -17.10
N ASN A 27 7.22 10.90 -16.61
CA ASN A 27 8.50 10.54 -15.96
C ASN A 27 8.28 9.67 -14.72
N PHE A 28 7.27 9.99 -13.90
CA PHE A 28 6.93 9.20 -12.72
C PHE A 28 6.47 7.78 -13.11
N GLN A 29 5.61 7.65 -14.12
CA GLN A 29 5.18 6.33 -14.61
C GLN A 29 6.34 5.52 -15.18
N ALA A 30 7.24 6.14 -15.94
CA ALA A 30 8.43 5.49 -16.48
C ALA A 30 9.33 4.96 -15.35
N PHE A 31 9.67 5.81 -14.38
CA PHE A 31 10.48 5.43 -13.23
C PHE A 31 9.85 4.30 -12.41
N MET A 32 8.56 4.38 -12.10
CA MET A 32 7.86 3.32 -11.38
C MET A 32 7.80 2.01 -12.18
N GLY A 33 7.70 2.11 -13.51
CA GLY A 33 7.76 0.97 -14.42
C GLY A 33 9.14 0.31 -14.52
N GLU A 34 10.22 1.03 -14.24
CA GLU A 34 11.57 0.46 -14.13
C GLU A 34 11.77 -0.28 -12.80
N LEU A 35 11.18 0.23 -11.71
CA LEU A 35 11.27 -0.38 -10.38
C LEU A 35 10.32 -1.56 -10.17
N GLY A 36 9.28 -1.68 -11.00
CA GLY A 36 8.27 -2.72 -10.86
C GLY A 36 7.23 -2.69 -11.97
N ILE A 37 6.20 -3.52 -11.82
CA ILE A 37 5.15 -3.62 -12.84
C ILE A 37 4.06 -2.59 -12.52
N ILE A 38 3.66 -1.80 -13.52
CA ILE A 38 2.48 -0.94 -13.41
C ILE A 38 1.28 -1.83 -13.09
N TYR A 39 0.77 -1.67 -11.88
CA TYR A 39 -0.27 -2.53 -11.35
C TYR A 39 -1.64 -1.88 -11.52
N GLN A 40 -2.55 -2.57 -12.22
CA GLN A 40 -3.95 -2.21 -12.26
C GLN A 40 -4.69 -2.93 -11.13
N PRO A 41 -5.19 -2.21 -10.10
CA PRO A 41 -5.79 -2.85 -8.95
C PRO A 41 -7.10 -3.54 -9.29
N GLU A 42 -7.26 -4.78 -8.84
CA GLU A 42 -8.55 -5.49 -8.84
C GLU A 42 -9.59 -4.76 -7.97
N MET A 43 -10.88 -5.10 -8.15
CA MET A 43 -11.99 -4.43 -7.47
C MET A 43 -11.84 -4.43 -5.94
N ARG A 44 -11.34 -5.51 -5.34
CA ARG A 44 -11.10 -5.58 -3.88
C ARG A 44 -10.08 -4.53 -3.43
N ILE A 45 -8.96 -4.41 -4.15
CA ILE A 45 -7.91 -3.43 -3.84
C ILE A 45 -8.39 -2.01 -4.10
N GLN A 46 -9.21 -1.79 -5.13
CA GLN A 46 -9.87 -0.50 -5.34
C GLN A 46 -10.75 -0.11 -4.15
N MET A 47 -11.52 -1.06 -3.60
CA MET A 47 -12.35 -0.84 -2.41
C MET A 47 -11.54 -0.56 -1.15
N VAL A 48 -10.38 -1.21 -0.99
CA VAL A 48 -9.42 -0.90 0.08
C VAL A 48 -8.98 0.55 0.00
N PHE A 49 -8.54 0.99 -1.19
CA PHE A 49 -8.12 2.37 -1.38
C PHE A 49 -9.25 3.37 -1.15
N TRP A 50 -10.45 3.06 -1.61
CA TRP A 50 -11.61 3.92 -1.40
C TRP A 50 -12.01 4.03 0.07
N GLY A 51 -11.98 2.92 0.82
CA GLY A 51 -12.25 2.92 2.26
C GLY A 51 -11.28 3.85 3.02
N LEU A 52 -10.00 3.74 2.72
CA LEU A 52 -8.98 4.62 3.30
C LEU A 52 -9.20 6.09 2.92
N GLU A 53 -9.50 6.37 1.64
CA GLU A 53 -9.71 7.73 1.14
C GLU A 53 -10.98 8.39 1.66
N THR A 54 -11.98 7.59 2.06
CA THR A 54 -13.22 8.06 2.70
C THR A 54 -13.11 8.18 4.22
N GLY A 55 -11.92 7.93 4.79
CA GLY A 55 -11.62 8.14 6.20
C GLY A 55 -11.88 6.95 7.11
N GLN A 56 -12.12 5.75 6.55
CA GLN A 56 -12.14 4.53 7.37
C GLN A 56 -10.77 4.28 7.96
N THR A 57 -10.73 3.74 9.18
CA THR A 57 -9.46 3.43 9.83
C THR A 57 -8.78 2.26 9.12
N VAL A 58 -7.43 2.24 9.17
CA VAL A 58 -6.63 1.16 8.57
C VAL A 58 -7.09 -0.21 9.07
N VAL A 59 -7.38 -0.34 10.37
CA VAL A 59 -7.84 -1.58 11.00
C VAL A 59 -9.19 -2.05 10.45
N GLU A 60 -10.17 -1.16 10.31
CA GLU A 60 -11.47 -1.49 9.74
C GLU A 60 -11.35 -1.99 8.30
N VAL A 61 -10.51 -1.32 7.49
CA VAL A 61 -10.27 -1.70 6.10
C VAL A 61 -9.57 -3.05 6.00
N MET A 62 -8.55 -3.30 6.82
CA MET A 62 -7.84 -4.59 6.87
C MET A 62 -8.78 -5.74 7.24
N ARG A 63 -9.59 -5.57 8.30
CA ARG A 63 -10.61 -6.55 8.73
C ARG A 63 -11.65 -6.80 7.65
N ARG A 64 -12.17 -5.73 7.04
CA ARG A 64 -13.26 -5.84 6.06
C ARG A 64 -12.83 -6.52 4.77
N TYR A 65 -11.65 -6.20 4.25
CA TYR A 65 -11.20 -6.67 2.94
C TYR A 65 -10.16 -7.79 3.02
N GLN A 66 -9.76 -8.20 4.23
CA GLN A 66 -8.79 -9.26 4.48
C GLN A 66 -7.46 -8.96 3.77
N VAL A 67 -6.93 -7.76 4.02
CA VAL A 67 -5.66 -7.27 3.44
C VAL A 67 -4.69 -6.82 4.52
N ALA A 68 -3.41 -6.91 4.22
CA ALA A 68 -2.31 -6.46 5.06
C ALA A 68 -1.86 -5.04 4.65
N ILE A 69 -2.34 -4.00 5.33
CA ILE A 69 -1.85 -2.63 5.09
C ILE A 69 -0.62 -2.40 5.98
N VAL A 70 0.52 -2.15 5.33
CA VAL A 70 1.82 -1.96 6.01
C VAL A 70 2.02 -0.50 6.38
N SER A 71 1.62 0.42 5.50
CA SER A 71 1.75 1.86 5.72
C SER A 71 0.65 2.60 4.99
N TYR A 72 0.11 3.67 5.59
CA TYR A 72 -0.90 4.53 5.01
C TYR A 72 -0.71 5.98 5.45
N GLY A 73 -0.75 6.92 4.49
CA GLY A 73 -0.69 8.36 4.77
C GLY A 73 0.63 8.97 4.33
N SER A 74 1.30 9.71 5.20
CA SER A 74 2.63 10.25 4.91
C SER A 74 3.60 9.10 4.63
N PRO A 75 4.53 9.23 3.67
CA PRO A 75 5.54 8.21 3.43
C PRO A 75 6.44 8.12 4.66
N ASP A 76 6.18 7.15 5.53
CA ASP A 76 7.03 6.80 6.66
C ASP A 76 7.68 5.45 6.37
N THR A 77 8.99 5.47 6.19
CA THR A 77 9.77 4.27 5.90
C THR A 77 9.92 3.39 7.14
N SER A 78 9.73 3.93 8.35
CA SER A 78 9.89 3.18 9.59
C SER A 78 8.87 2.05 9.73
N ASP A 79 7.62 2.26 9.34
CA ASP A 79 6.56 1.23 9.32
C ASP A 79 6.92 0.06 8.40
N ILE A 80 7.47 0.37 7.22
CA ILE A 80 7.87 -0.62 6.21
C ILE A 80 9.04 -1.45 6.72
N GLU A 81 10.03 -0.81 7.33
CA GLU A 81 11.21 -1.47 7.90
C GLU A 81 10.83 -2.35 9.10
N ALA A 82 9.97 -1.85 9.99
CA ALA A 82 9.45 -2.60 11.13
C ALA A 82 8.68 -3.85 10.67
N PHE A 83 7.83 -3.73 9.64
CA PHE A 83 7.15 -4.87 9.02
C PHE A 83 8.15 -5.89 8.46
N ARG A 84 9.17 -5.42 7.73
CA ARG A 84 10.20 -6.31 7.16
C ARG A 84 10.90 -7.10 8.26
N GLU A 85 11.30 -6.45 9.35
CA GLU A 85 11.94 -7.14 10.48
C GLU A 85 11.05 -8.21 11.12
N GLN A 86 9.77 -7.92 11.36
CA GLN A 86 8.83 -8.88 11.94
C GLN A 86 8.61 -10.09 11.02
N PHE A 87 8.52 -9.86 9.70
CA PHE A 87 8.39 -10.92 8.71
C PHE A 87 9.65 -11.81 8.65
N THR A 88 10.84 -11.22 8.72
CA THR A 88 12.13 -11.93 8.63
C THR A 88 12.39 -12.81 9.86
N ARG A 89 11.76 -12.51 11.01
CA ARG A 89 11.82 -13.32 12.23
C ARG A 89 10.93 -14.57 12.21
N GLY A 90 10.27 -14.87 11.08
CA GLY A 90 9.53 -16.12 10.88
C GLY A 90 8.20 -16.21 11.64
N LEU A 91 7.71 -15.11 12.18
CA LEU A 91 6.44 -15.06 12.93
C LEU A 91 5.21 -15.14 12.02
N GLY A 92 5.40 -15.02 10.70
CA GLY A 92 4.32 -14.74 9.77
C GLY A 92 3.71 -13.36 10.05
N TYR A 93 3.06 -12.77 9.05
CA TYR A 93 2.29 -11.56 9.29
C TYR A 93 0.84 -11.93 9.57
N CYS A 94 0.49 -11.94 10.86
CA CYS A 94 -0.89 -11.73 11.28
C CYS A 94 -0.89 -10.35 11.95
N PRO A 95 -1.45 -9.30 11.32
CA PRO A 95 -1.64 -8.05 12.02
C PRO A 95 -2.48 -8.36 13.26
N GLU A 96 -2.01 -7.95 14.45
CA GLU A 96 -2.70 -8.20 15.74
C GLU A 96 -4.17 -7.79 15.72
N THR A 97 -4.53 -6.92 14.78
CA THR A 97 -5.85 -6.38 14.53
C THR A 97 -6.72 -7.24 13.61
N LEU A 98 -6.30 -8.42 13.16
CA LEU A 98 -7.16 -9.43 12.51
C LEU A 98 -7.67 -10.52 13.47
N ALA A 99 -7.23 -10.50 14.73
CA ALA A 99 -7.79 -11.30 15.82
C ALA A 99 -9.03 -10.64 16.46
#